data_AF-A0A6N9SW69-F1
#
_entry.id   AF-A0A6N9SW69-F1
#
_cell.length_a   1.000
_cell.length_b   1.000
_cell.length_c   1.000
_cell.angle_alpha   90.00
_cell.angle_beta   90.00
_cell.angle_gamma   90.00
#
_symmetry.space_group_name_H-M   'P 1'
#
loop_
_entity.id
_entity.type
_entity.pdbx_description
1 polymer ?
#
loop_
_entity_poly.entity_id
_entity_poly.type
_entity_poly.pdbx_seq_one_letter_code
_entity_poly.pdbx_strand_id
1 'polypeptide(L)'
;MTALALFFGHPRFQEPDLSEISRIQGVESAWREAYRRHGPQAPNQVQGDFAVAFSPEPGKTFMAVDRFARHSLCYRVENASTLQVAARADEVAASSSSLDMQAIYDYFHFHVIPAPRTIFQQVLRLPAAHYGLFQGGELTVAPYWRPRFTS
;
A
#
# COMPACT_ATOMS: atom_id res chain seq x y z
N MET A 1 -20.40 4.68 -5.02
CA MET A 1 -18.95 4.71 -4.79
C MET A 1 -18.59 3.42 -4.06
N THR A 2 -17.94 2.48 -4.73
CA THR A 2 -17.53 1.21 -4.12
C THR A 2 -16.47 1.51 -3.08
N ALA A 3 -16.64 1.04 -1.84
CA ALA A 3 -15.64 1.22 -0.80
C ALA A 3 -14.36 0.46 -1.21
N LEU A 4 -13.24 1.16 -1.28
CA LEU A 4 -11.93 0.55 -1.53
C LEU A 4 -11.58 -0.37 -0.35
N ALA A 5 -11.36 -1.65 -0.64
CA ALA A 5 -10.92 -2.66 0.31
C ALA A 5 -10.08 -3.71 -0.42
N LEU A 6 -8.79 -3.75 -0.12
CA LEU A 6 -7.81 -4.72 -0.61
C LEU A 6 -7.06 -5.27 0.59
N PHE A 7 -7.02 -6.59 0.72
CA PHE A 7 -6.31 -7.29 1.79
C PHE A 7 -5.64 -8.54 1.19
N PHE A 8 -4.32 -8.50 1.05
CA PHE A 8 -3.51 -9.60 0.53
C PHE A 8 -2.53 -10.12 1.57
N GLY A 9 -2.09 -11.37 1.37
CA GLY A 9 -1.07 -12.02 2.19
C GLY A 9 -1.61 -12.71 3.43
N HIS A 10 -0.73 -12.91 4.40
CA HIS A 10 -0.97 -13.68 5.61
C HIS A 10 -0.51 -12.89 6.84
N PRO A 11 -1.16 -11.76 7.16
CA PRO A 11 -0.77 -10.92 8.28
C PRO A 11 -0.96 -11.65 9.61
N ARG A 12 0.02 -11.50 10.50
CA ARG A 12 -0.03 -11.96 11.88
C ARG A 12 0.03 -10.75 12.81
N PHE A 13 -1.10 -10.45 13.45
CA PHE A 13 -1.22 -9.35 14.40
C PHE A 13 -0.54 -9.74 15.71
N GLN A 14 0.33 -8.87 16.22
CA GLN A 14 1.13 -9.17 17.42
C GLN A 14 0.33 -9.02 18.72
N GLU A 15 -0.63 -8.09 18.76
CA GLU A 15 -1.51 -7.92 19.91
C GLU A 15 -2.51 -9.09 20.01
N PRO A 16 -2.68 -9.70 21.20
CA PRO A 16 -3.63 -10.79 21.41
C PRO A 16 -5.04 -10.44 20.96
N ASP A 17 -5.53 -9.26 21.32
CA ASP A 17 -6.87 -8.77 20.94
C ASP A 17 -7.02 -8.67 19.42
N LEU A 18 -6.03 -8.11 18.71
CA LEU A 18 -6.07 -7.97 17.24
C LEU A 18 -5.99 -9.33 16.56
N SER A 19 -5.18 -10.25 17.09
CA SER A 19 -5.11 -11.63 16.61
C SER A 19 -6.44 -12.36 16.82
N GLU A 20 -7.11 -12.14 17.94
CA GLU A 20 -8.43 -12.69 18.21
C GLU A 20 -9.50 -12.11 17.28
N ILE A 21 -9.51 -10.78 17.08
CA ILE A 21 -10.37 -10.12 16.09
C ILE A 21 -10.13 -10.70 14.71
N SER A 22 -8.87 -10.90 14.30
CA SER A 22 -8.53 -11.48 13.00
C SER A 22 -9.09 -12.90 12.85
N ARG A 23 -9.09 -13.69 13.94
CA ARG A 23 -9.57 -15.07 13.94
C ARG A 23 -11.10 -15.16 13.93
N ILE A 24 -11.79 -14.28 14.66
CA ILE A 24 -13.25 -14.32 14.84
C ILE A 24 -13.98 -13.53 13.75
N GLN A 25 -13.47 -12.35 13.42
CA GLN A 25 -14.13 -11.34 12.57
C GLN A 25 -13.41 -11.11 11.24
N GLY A 26 -12.28 -11.78 11.02
CA GLY A 26 -11.52 -11.71 9.78
C GLY A 26 -10.45 -10.61 9.77
N VAL A 27 -9.57 -10.71 8.77
CA VAL A 27 -8.37 -9.88 8.59
C VAL A 27 -8.69 -8.39 8.40
N GLU A 28 -9.78 -8.07 7.69
CA GLU A 28 -10.21 -6.69 7.47
C GLU A 28 -10.55 -6.00 8.79
N SER A 29 -11.35 -6.64 9.63
CA SER A 29 -11.76 -6.12 10.94
C SER A 29 -10.54 -5.85 11.82
N ALA A 30 -9.57 -6.77 11.82
CA ALA A 30 -8.32 -6.61 12.56
C ALA A 30 -7.47 -5.45 12.04
N TRP A 31 -7.37 -5.25 10.72
CA TRP A 31 -6.65 -4.10 10.15
C TRP A 31 -7.32 -2.77 10.45
N ARG A 32 -8.64 -2.69 10.36
CA ARG A 32 -9.41 -1.48 10.69
C ARG A 32 -9.22 -1.12 12.16
N GLU A 33 -9.28 -2.11 13.05
CA GLU A 33 -9.03 -1.90 14.48
C GLU A 33 -7.56 -1.53 14.76
N ALA A 34 -6.60 -2.18 14.12
CA ALA A 34 -5.19 -1.85 14.25
C ALA A 34 -4.91 -0.40 13.83
N TYR A 35 -5.49 0.03 12.71
CA TYR A 35 -5.41 1.42 12.24
C TYR A 35 -6.14 2.39 13.18
N ARG A 36 -7.29 2.01 13.73
CA ARG A 36 -7.97 2.84 14.74
C ARG A 36 -7.11 3.07 15.98
N ARG A 37 -6.35 2.06 16.42
CA ARG A 37 -5.46 2.12 17.60
C ARG A 37 -4.16 2.87 17.33
N HIS A 38 -3.50 2.62 16.19
CA HIS A 38 -2.11 3.04 15.93
C HIS A 38 -1.95 3.99 14.74
N GLY A 39 -3.05 4.31 14.05
CA GLY A 39 -3.03 5.14 12.85
C GLY A 39 -2.08 4.59 11.77
N PRO A 40 -1.32 5.46 11.09
CA PRO A 40 -0.36 5.05 10.07
C PRO A 40 0.76 4.11 10.56
N GLN A 41 0.96 3.98 11.88
CA GLN A 41 1.94 3.09 12.47
C GLN A 41 1.41 1.66 12.70
N ALA A 42 0.13 1.39 12.41
CA ALA A 42 -0.46 0.05 12.54
C ALA A 42 0.37 -1.08 11.89
N PRO A 43 1.00 -0.91 10.71
CA PRO A 43 1.84 -1.95 10.12
C PRO A 43 3.02 -2.41 11.02
N ASN A 44 3.47 -1.60 11.98
CA ASN A 44 4.50 -2.02 12.94
C ASN A 44 4.03 -3.14 13.89
N GLN A 45 2.72 -3.27 14.09
CA GLN A 45 2.11 -4.31 14.94
C GLN A 45 1.74 -5.58 14.17
N VAL A 46 2.12 -5.67 12.88
CA VAL A 46 1.78 -6.79 12.00
C VAL A 46 3.05 -7.43 11.45
N GLN A 47 3.13 -8.76 11.55
CA GLN A 47 4.19 -9.57 10.94
C GLN A 47 3.64 -10.37 9.75
N GLY A 48 4.54 -11.02 9.02
CA GLY A 48 4.18 -11.77 7.80
C GLY A 48 4.16 -10.88 6.57
N ASP A 49 3.75 -11.46 5.45
CA ASP A 49 3.53 -10.73 4.20
C ASP A 49 2.14 -10.12 4.17
N PHE A 50 2.05 -8.87 3.71
CA PHE A 50 0.78 -8.19 3.54
C PHE A 50 0.87 -7.04 2.54
N ALA A 51 -0.25 -6.80 1.87
CA ALA A 51 -0.55 -5.56 1.18
C ALA A 51 -2.00 -5.21 1.49
N VAL A 52 -2.23 -4.02 2.04
CA VAL A 52 -3.57 -3.57 2.42
C VAL A 52 -3.86 -2.19 1.87
N ALA A 53 -5.10 -1.97 1.44
CA ALA A 53 -5.62 -0.65 1.12
C ALA A 53 -7.10 -0.59 1.51
N PHE A 54 -7.49 0.37 2.34
CA PHE A 54 -8.87 0.55 2.72
C PHE A 54 -9.19 2.00 3.05
N SER A 55 -10.48 2.34 3.02
CA SER A 55 -10.97 3.62 3.50
C SER A 55 -11.33 3.52 5.00
N PRO A 56 -10.54 4.12 5.92
CA PRO A 56 -10.86 4.10 7.34
C PRO A 56 -12.05 5.03 7.66
N GLU A 57 -12.18 6.12 6.92
CA GLU A 57 -13.22 7.15 7.05
C GLU A 57 -13.55 7.70 5.65
N PRO A 58 -14.76 8.26 5.43
CA PRO A 58 -15.11 8.89 4.16
C PRO A 58 -14.09 9.94 3.71
N GLY A 59 -13.62 9.85 2.46
CA GLY A 59 -12.63 10.78 1.91
C GLY A 59 -11.18 10.50 2.35
N LYS A 60 -10.95 9.44 3.11
CA LYS A 60 -9.62 8.98 3.53
C LYS A 60 -9.31 7.61 2.95
N THR A 61 -8.08 7.40 2.52
CA THR A 61 -7.57 6.09 2.11
C THR A 61 -6.24 5.83 2.77
N PHE A 62 -6.12 4.67 3.40
CA PHE A 62 -4.88 4.16 3.95
C PHE A 62 -4.44 2.96 3.14
N MET A 63 -3.15 2.87 2.82
CA MET A 63 -2.53 1.71 2.23
C MET A 63 -1.17 1.41 2.88
N ALA A 64 -0.77 0.15 2.95
CA ALA A 64 0.54 -0.24 3.45
C ALA A 64 0.98 -1.58 2.85
N VAL A 65 2.29 -1.77 2.72
CA VAL A 65 2.92 -3.04 2.31
C VAL A 65 3.90 -3.50 3.38
N ASP A 66 4.14 -4.81 3.46
CA ASP A 66 5.10 -5.38 4.39
C ASP A 66 6.55 -4.88 4.14
N ARG A 67 7.47 -5.27 5.04
CA ARG A 67 8.86 -4.77 5.04
C ARG A 67 9.64 -5.10 3.76
N PHE A 68 9.18 -6.08 3.00
CA PHE A 68 9.80 -6.52 1.74
C PHE A 68 8.88 -6.30 0.53
N ALA A 69 7.67 -5.76 0.73
CA ALA A 69 6.64 -5.62 -0.30
C ALA A 69 6.44 -6.92 -1.10
N ARG A 70 6.26 -8.06 -0.39
CA ARG A 70 6.06 -9.36 -1.06
C ARG A 70 4.86 -9.32 -2.00
N HIS A 71 3.83 -8.57 -1.61
CA HIS A 71 2.73 -8.15 -2.46
C HIS A 71 2.90 -6.66 -2.80
N SER A 72 2.68 -6.30 -4.06
CA SER A 72 2.78 -4.91 -4.51
C SER A 72 1.43 -4.19 -4.35
N LEU A 73 1.49 -2.89 -4.08
CA LEU A 73 0.38 -1.97 -4.31
C LEU A 73 0.85 -0.87 -5.26
N CYS A 74 0.09 -0.68 -6.34
CA CYS A 74 0.24 0.42 -7.27
C CYS A 74 -0.89 1.42 -7.03
N TYR A 75 -0.57 2.70 -7.13
CA TYR A 75 -1.54 3.75 -6.91
C TYR A 75 -1.39 4.89 -7.91
N ARG A 76 -2.49 5.62 -8.08
CA ARG A 76 -2.56 6.84 -8.88
C ARG A 76 -3.47 7.86 -8.20
N VAL A 77 -3.04 9.11 -8.17
CA VAL A 77 -3.89 10.23 -7.76
C VAL A 77 -4.51 10.86 -9.02
N GLU A 78 -5.83 10.82 -9.12
CA GLU A 78 -6.60 11.46 -10.18
C GLU A 78 -7.22 12.77 -9.69
N ASN A 79 -7.11 13.81 -10.52
CA ASN A 79 -7.75 15.12 -10.32
C ASN A 79 -7.55 15.71 -8.91
N ALA A 80 -6.41 15.43 -8.28
CA ALA A 80 -6.05 15.82 -6.91
C ALA A 80 -7.10 15.48 -5.83
N SER A 81 -8.05 14.58 -6.11
CA SER A 81 -9.19 14.32 -5.23
C SER A 81 -9.51 12.83 -5.06
N THR A 82 -9.01 11.98 -5.95
CA THR A 82 -9.28 10.54 -5.91
C THR A 82 -7.98 9.74 -5.93
N LEU A 83 -7.79 8.86 -4.95
CA LEU A 83 -6.72 7.87 -4.97
C LEU A 83 -7.29 6.55 -5.48
N GLN A 84 -6.74 6.05 -6.59
CA GLN A 84 -6.95 4.68 -7.05
C GLN A 84 -5.79 3.81 -6.55
N VAL A 85 -6.10 2.61 -6.07
CA VAL A 85 -5.11 1.64 -5.57
C VAL A 85 -5.47 0.24 -6.08
N ALA A 86 -4.49 -0.50 -6.57
CA ALA A 86 -4.63 -1.90 -6.95
C ALA A 86 -3.35 -2.69 -6.69
N ALA A 87 -3.40 -4.02 -6.82
CA ALA A 87 -2.21 -4.87 -6.68
C ALA A 87 -1.24 -4.69 -7.86
N ARG A 88 -1.76 -4.39 -9.06
CA ARG A 88 -0.98 -4.27 -10.29
C ARG A 88 -1.13 -2.88 -10.92
N ALA A 89 -0.11 -2.48 -11.68
CA ALA A 89 -0.04 -1.14 -12.25
C ALA A 89 -1.03 -0.94 -13.42
N ASP A 90 -1.30 -1.99 -14.18
CA ASP A 90 -2.27 -1.99 -15.29
C ASP A 90 -3.72 -1.79 -14.82
N GLU A 91 -4.04 -2.20 -13.60
CA GLU A 91 -5.38 -2.04 -13.01
C GLU A 91 -5.71 -0.59 -12.60
N VAL A 92 -4.69 0.26 -12.39
CA VAL A 92 -4.85 1.69 -12.04
C VAL A 92 -4.39 2.62 -13.17
N ALA A 93 -3.93 2.07 -14.28
CA ALA A 93 -3.61 2.83 -15.47
C ALA A 93 -4.92 3.28 -16.13
N ALA A 94 -5.06 4.57 -16.45
CA ALA A 94 -6.11 4.98 -17.39
C ALA A 94 -5.77 4.43 -18.77
N SER A 95 -6.80 4.25 -19.60
CA SER A 95 -6.67 3.91 -21.03
C SER A 95 -5.76 4.85 -21.82
N SER A 96 -5.56 6.09 -21.34
CA SER A 96 -4.67 7.11 -21.92
C SER A 96 -3.27 7.15 -21.31
N SER A 97 -2.91 6.22 -20.41
CA SER A 97 -1.61 6.25 -19.73
C SER A 97 -0.49 5.97 -20.74
N SER A 98 0.31 6.99 -21.01
CA SER A 98 1.55 6.87 -21.79
C SER A 98 2.53 5.95 -21.08
N LEU A 99 3.26 5.18 -21.88
CA LEU A 99 4.38 4.39 -21.39
C LEU A 99 5.50 5.31 -20.90
N ASP A 100 6.09 4.98 -19.76
CA ASP A 100 7.31 5.62 -19.29
C ASP A 100 8.51 4.99 -20.02
N MET A 101 9.01 5.68 -21.03
CA MET A 101 10.15 5.23 -21.84
C MET A 101 11.43 5.05 -20.99
N GLN A 102 11.55 5.77 -19.86
CA GLN A 102 12.65 5.57 -18.92
C GLN A 102 12.49 4.24 -18.15
N ALA A 103 11.26 3.84 -17.84
CA ALA A 103 11.01 2.54 -17.22
C ALA A 103 11.32 1.37 -18.17
N ILE A 104 11.13 1.55 -19.49
CA ILE A 104 11.55 0.57 -20.50
C ILE A 104 13.08 0.43 -20.51
N TYR A 105 13.82 1.54 -20.42
CA TYR A 105 15.27 1.53 -20.29
C TYR A 105 15.73 0.84 -18.98
N ASP A 106 15.10 1.19 -17.84
CA ASP A 106 15.39 0.58 -16.54
C ASP A 106 15.16 -0.95 -16.58
N TYR A 107 14.12 -1.41 -17.28
CA TYR A 107 13.88 -2.85 -17.48
C TYR A 107 14.99 -3.51 -18.31
N PHE A 108 15.44 -2.89 -19.40
CA PHE A 108 16.56 -3.43 -20.18
C PHE A 108 17.87 -3.46 -19.38
N HIS A 109 18.05 -2.53 -18.45
CA HIS A 109 19.28 -2.42 -17.65
C HIS A 109 19.28 -3.33 -16.42
N PHE A 110 18.16 -3.43 -15.69
CA PHE A 110 18.07 -4.16 -14.41
C PHE A 110 17.27 -5.46 -14.48
N HIS A 111 16.65 -5.78 -15.62
CA HIS A 111 15.63 -6.84 -15.77
C HIS A 111 14.41 -6.69 -14.83
N VAL A 112 14.24 -5.50 -14.22
CA VAL A 112 13.12 -5.11 -13.37
C VAL A 112 12.99 -3.58 -13.38
N ILE A 113 11.79 -3.04 -13.20
CA ILE A 113 11.59 -1.60 -12.93
C ILE A 113 11.58 -1.42 -11.41
N PRO A 114 12.58 -0.77 -10.80
CA PRO A 114 12.62 -0.56 -9.36
C PRO A 114 11.53 0.44 -8.92
N ALA A 115 10.94 0.19 -7.75
CA ALA A 115 10.04 1.13 -7.12
C ALA A 115 10.74 2.49 -6.89
N PRO A 116 10.02 3.62 -6.96
CA PRO A 116 8.56 3.73 -7.05
C PRO A 116 7.99 3.70 -8.48
N ARG A 117 8.82 3.61 -9.53
CA ARG A 117 8.34 3.70 -10.91
C ARG A 117 7.59 2.44 -11.35
N THR A 118 6.68 2.64 -12.30
CA THR A 118 6.07 1.55 -13.08
C THR A 118 6.20 1.88 -14.56
N ILE A 119 5.76 0.97 -15.44
CA ILE A 119 5.79 1.20 -16.89
C ILE A 119 4.79 2.29 -17.35
N PHE A 120 3.81 2.64 -16.51
CA PHE A 120 2.82 3.66 -16.82
C PHE A 120 3.17 4.98 -16.15
N GLN A 121 3.14 6.07 -16.90
CA GLN A 121 3.29 7.41 -16.32
C GLN A 121 2.20 7.67 -15.27
N GLN A 122 2.56 8.34 -14.17
CA GLN A 122 1.68 8.67 -13.03
C GLN A 122 1.17 7.49 -12.19
N VAL A 123 1.52 6.25 -12.53
CA VAL A 123 1.27 5.08 -11.68
C VAL A 123 2.55 4.78 -10.90
N LEU A 124 2.45 4.86 -9.57
CA LEU A 124 3.57 4.61 -8.67
C LEU A 124 3.33 3.34 -7.87
N ARG A 125 4.40 2.60 -7.58
CA ARG A 125 4.39 1.46 -6.67
C ARG A 125 4.77 1.91 -5.27
N LEU A 126 4.00 1.51 -4.26
CA LEU A 126 4.30 1.79 -2.87
C LEU A 126 5.63 1.09 -2.49
N PRO A 127 6.64 1.82 -1.96
CA PRO A 127 7.91 1.20 -1.59
C PRO A 127 7.75 0.23 -0.41
N ALA A 128 8.67 -0.73 -0.30
CA ALA A 128 8.70 -1.66 0.83
C ALA A 128 8.79 -0.94 2.18
N ALA A 129 8.13 -1.48 3.21
CA ALA A 129 8.05 -0.87 4.54
C ALA A 129 7.40 0.55 4.59
N HIS A 130 6.63 0.94 3.57
CA HIS A 130 5.92 2.22 3.54
C HIS A 130 4.43 2.07 3.72
N TYR A 131 3.83 3.14 4.23
CA TYR A 131 2.40 3.41 4.12
C TYR A 131 2.15 4.57 3.16
N GLY A 132 0.96 4.60 2.61
CA GLY A 132 0.36 5.74 1.92
C GLY A 132 -0.90 6.17 2.67
N LEU A 133 -1.05 7.47 2.91
CA LEU A 133 -2.25 8.05 3.51
C LEU A 133 -2.74 9.20 2.63
N PHE A 134 -3.90 9.01 2.02
CA PHE A 134 -4.59 10.04 1.26
C PHE A 134 -5.72 10.64 2.08
N GLN A 135 -5.67 11.96 2.28
CA GLN A 135 -6.71 12.73 2.97
C GLN A 135 -6.64 14.18 2.52
N GLY A 136 -7.80 14.83 2.33
CA GLY A 136 -7.84 16.26 1.97
C GLY A 136 -7.18 16.59 0.62
N GLY A 137 -7.13 15.66 -0.32
CA GLY A 137 -6.49 15.84 -1.63
C GLY A 137 -4.97 15.64 -1.62
N GLU A 138 -4.37 15.35 -0.47
CA GLU A 138 -2.93 15.15 -0.34
C GLU A 138 -2.61 13.68 -0.05
N LEU A 139 -1.62 13.13 -0.75
CA LEU A 139 -1.08 11.79 -0.49
C LEU A 139 0.25 11.90 0.24
N THR A 140 0.30 11.44 1.49
CA THR A 140 1.55 11.21 2.22
C THR A 140 2.04 9.79 1.98
N VAL A 141 3.27 9.61 1.51
CA VAL A 141 3.95 8.31 1.47
C VAL A 141 5.18 8.37 2.35
N ALA A 142 5.25 7.51 3.36
CA ALA A 142 6.35 7.50 4.32
C ALA A 142 6.65 6.09 4.84
N PRO A 143 7.92 5.80 5.22
CA PRO A 143 8.27 4.54 5.84
C PRO A 143 7.65 4.45 7.24
N TYR A 144 7.01 3.32 7.57
CA TYR A 144 6.65 3.00 8.96
C TYR A 144 7.78 2.26 9.68
N TRP A 145 8.70 1.65 8.93
CA TRP A 145 9.85 0.92 9.46
C TRP A 145 11.11 1.23 8.67
N ARG A 146 12.26 1.28 9.36
CA ARG A 146 13.59 1.41 8.75
C ARG A 146 14.53 0.39 9.40
N PRO A 147 15.35 -0.35 8.62
CA PRO A 147 16.36 -1.22 9.19
C PRO A 147 17.39 -0.38 9.96
N ARG A 148 17.75 -0.84 11.17
CA ARG A 148 18.87 -0.30 11.93
C ARG A 148 19.99 -1.33 11.87
N PHE A 149 21.13 -0.94 11.28
CA PHE A 149 22.34 -1.74 11.29
C PHE A 149 23.26 -1.21 12.39
N THR A 150 23.50 -2.03 13.40
CA THR A 150 24.49 -1.76 14.45
C THR A 150 25.74 -2.57 14.12
N SER A 151 26.87 -1.89 14.00
CA SER A 151 28.21 -2.47 13.88
C SER A 151 28.70 -3.03 15.20
#